data_AF-A0A6B3H1B3-F1
#
_entry.id   AF-A0A6B3H1B3-F1
#
_cell.length_a   1.000
_cell.length_b   1.000
_cell.length_c   1.000
_cell.angle_alpha   90.00
_cell.angle_beta   90.00
_cell.angle_gamma   90.00
#
_symmetry.space_group_name_H-M   'P 1'
#
loop_
_entity.id
_entity.type
_entity.pdbx_description
1 polymer ?
#
loop_
_entity_poly.entity_id
_entity_poly.type
_entity_poly.pdbx_seq_one_letter_code
_entity_poly.pdbx_strand_id
1 'polypeptide(L)'
;VVTELIRSLPKPIRRHYVPAPDYADKFLDRAVPLQEPLPFTLARELQRMVGVPVTADDFDLSRVPDHLKITFRIVDERRRKVAEDKDLEALKLQLRPKARQALSKAAAATAGPSGESIERSGLTDWTIGTLNKVFETRRAGQPVKAYPALVDQGETVAVRLFDTEAEQQQAMWRGTRRLIMLNIPVNPA
;
A
#
# COMPACT_ATOMS: atom_id res chain seq x y z
N VAL A 1 -1.12 9.50 -24.01
CA VAL A 1 -1.70 8.34 -23.28
C VAL A 1 -2.96 7.82 -23.96
N VAL A 2 -4.02 8.65 -24.11
CA VAL A 2 -5.32 8.22 -24.68
C VAL A 2 -5.21 7.55 -26.06
N THR A 3 -4.48 8.16 -26.99
CA THR A 3 -4.26 7.59 -28.33
C THR A 3 -3.62 6.19 -28.26
N GLU A 4 -2.67 5.97 -27.36
CA GLU A 4 -2.01 4.66 -27.20
C GLU A 4 -2.93 3.64 -26.54
N LEU A 5 -3.81 4.05 -25.63
CA LEU A 5 -4.86 3.18 -25.10
C LEU A 5 -5.81 2.73 -26.21
N ILE A 6 -6.24 3.63 -27.10
CA ILE A 6 -7.09 3.24 -28.25
C ILE A 6 -6.33 2.26 -29.16
N ARG A 7 -5.02 2.45 -29.36
CA ARG A 7 -4.17 1.53 -30.14
C ARG A 7 -3.94 0.17 -29.44
N SER A 8 -4.11 0.11 -28.13
CA SER A 8 -3.93 -1.14 -27.36
C SER A 8 -5.13 -2.08 -27.44
N LEU A 9 -6.31 -1.58 -27.82
CA LEU A 9 -7.53 -2.38 -28.01
C LEU A 9 -7.34 -3.62 -28.92
N PRO A 10 -8.12 -4.70 -28.71
CA PRO A 10 -8.14 -5.88 -29.56
C PRO A 10 -8.43 -5.51 -31.02
N LYS A 11 -7.83 -6.24 -31.96
CA LYS A 11 -7.97 -5.99 -33.41
C LYS A 11 -9.45 -5.83 -33.86
N PRO A 12 -10.41 -6.67 -33.41
CA PRO A 12 -11.81 -6.54 -33.82
C PRO A 12 -12.47 -5.22 -33.41
N ILE A 13 -12.04 -4.65 -32.27
CA ILE A 13 -12.56 -3.39 -31.71
C ILE A 13 -11.80 -2.20 -32.32
N ARG A 14 -10.46 -2.24 -32.29
CA ARG A 14 -9.58 -1.14 -32.70
C ARG A 14 -9.83 -0.64 -34.12
N ARG A 15 -10.21 -1.52 -35.06
CA ARG A 15 -10.48 -1.16 -36.46
C ARG A 15 -11.61 -0.12 -36.62
N HIS A 16 -12.50 -0.01 -35.63
CA HIS A 16 -13.59 0.97 -35.65
C HIS A 16 -13.17 2.37 -35.18
N TYR A 17 -11.97 2.52 -34.65
CA TYR A 17 -11.42 3.76 -34.09
C TYR A 17 -10.19 4.23 -34.87
N VAL A 18 -10.24 4.12 -36.20
CA VAL A 18 -9.16 4.56 -37.10
C VAL A 18 -9.63 5.83 -37.82
N PRO A 19 -8.89 6.95 -37.74
CA PRO A 19 -7.61 7.15 -37.04
C PRO A 19 -7.76 7.31 -35.52
N ALA A 20 -6.94 6.58 -34.73
CA ALA A 20 -6.99 6.66 -33.27
C ALA A 20 -6.82 8.07 -32.66
N PRO A 21 -5.98 8.97 -33.23
CA PRO A 21 -5.85 10.35 -32.73
C PRO A 21 -7.19 11.11 -32.73
N ASP A 22 -7.97 11.03 -33.81
CA ASP A 22 -9.21 11.78 -33.94
C ASP A 22 -10.25 11.42 -32.86
N TYR A 23 -10.30 10.15 -32.47
CA TYR A 23 -11.17 9.69 -31.38
C TYR A 23 -10.62 10.07 -30.00
N ALA A 24 -9.30 10.09 -29.84
CA ALA A 24 -8.66 10.56 -28.62
C ALA A 24 -8.96 12.04 -28.38
N ASP A 25 -8.86 12.88 -29.41
CA ASP A 25 -9.14 14.32 -29.32
C ASP A 25 -10.61 14.58 -28.97
N LYS A 26 -11.54 13.91 -29.68
CA LYS A 26 -12.99 13.99 -29.36
C LYS A 26 -13.32 13.55 -27.94
N PHE A 27 -12.59 12.57 -27.39
CA PHE A 27 -12.73 12.15 -26.01
C PHE A 27 -12.22 13.23 -25.05
N LEU A 28 -11.02 13.75 -25.30
CA LEU A 28 -10.38 14.76 -24.44
C LEU A 28 -11.18 16.07 -24.38
N ASP A 29 -11.87 16.46 -25.45
CA ASP A 29 -12.77 17.63 -25.49
C ASP A 29 -13.96 17.53 -24.53
N ARG A 30 -14.33 16.31 -24.12
CA ARG A 30 -15.54 16.03 -23.32
C ARG A 30 -15.23 15.45 -21.94
N ALA A 31 -14.04 14.88 -21.77
CA ALA A 31 -13.66 14.18 -20.55
C ALA A 31 -13.55 15.15 -19.37
N VAL A 32 -14.22 14.81 -18.26
CA VAL A 32 -14.08 15.53 -17.00
C VAL A 32 -13.04 14.82 -16.15
N PRO A 33 -11.94 15.48 -15.74
CA PRO A 33 -10.91 14.86 -14.91
C PRO A 33 -11.42 14.36 -13.56
N LEU A 34 -10.75 13.33 -13.02
CA LEU A 34 -10.86 12.87 -11.63
C LEU A 34 -12.24 12.34 -11.16
N GLN A 35 -13.18 12.07 -12.07
CA GLN A 35 -14.46 11.46 -11.68
C GLN A 35 -14.40 9.94 -11.53
N GLU A 36 -13.69 9.26 -12.42
CA GLU A 36 -13.53 7.81 -12.42
C GLU A 36 -12.20 7.44 -13.13
N PRO A 37 -11.73 6.19 -13.04
CA PRO A 37 -10.49 5.80 -13.68
C PRO A 37 -10.59 5.87 -15.21
N LEU A 38 -9.53 6.40 -15.84
CA LEU A 38 -9.48 6.69 -17.29
C LEU A 38 -9.98 5.55 -18.20
N PRO A 39 -9.62 4.26 -18.00
CA PRO A 39 -10.12 3.18 -18.85
C PRO A 39 -11.65 3.05 -18.88
N PHE A 40 -12.32 3.32 -17.76
CA PHE A 40 -13.78 3.24 -17.67
C PHE A 40 -14.46 4.38 -18.42
N THR A 41 -14.01 5.63 -18.21
CA THR A 41 -14.53 6.78 -18.94
C THR A 41 -14.29 6.63 -20.43
N LEU A 42 -13.07 6.22 -20.82
CA LEU A 42 -12.70 6.08 -22.21
C LEU A 42 -13.53 4.99 -22.91
N ALA A 43 -13.71 3.82 -22.28
CA ALA A 43 -14.57 2.75 -22.81
C ALA A 43 -16.00 3.26 -23.06
N ARG A 44 -16.60 3.91 -22.06
CA ARG A 44 -17.97 4.45 -22.14
C ARG A 44 -18.11 5.46 -23.28
N GLU A 45 -17.17 6.39 -23.39
CA GLU A 45 -17.23 7.45 -24.40
C GLU A 45 -16.96 6.91 -25.82
N LEU A 46 -16.01 5.98 -25.99
CA LEU A 46 -15.77 5.33 -27.27
C LEU A 46 -16.99 4.54 -27.75
N GLN A 47 -17.62 3.78 -26.84
CA GLN A 47 -18.86 3.07 -27.14
C GLN A 47 -19.99 4.04 -27.52
N ARG A 48 -20.11 5.20 -26.86
CA ARG A 48 -21.10 6.23 -27.25
C ARG A 48 -20.84 6.82 -28.63
N MET A 49 -19.57 6.95 -29.04
CA MET A 49 -19.21 7.52 -30.34
C MET A 49 -19.48 6.57 -31.51
N VAL A 50 -19.31 5.25 -31.32
CA VAL A 50 -19.29 4.28 -32.43
C VAL A 50 -20.36 3.19 -32.29
N GLY A 51 -20.88 2.94 -31.09
CA GLY A 51 -21.89 1.92 -30.80
C GLY A 51 -21.34 0.50 -30.63
N VAL A 52 -20.03 0.30 -30.80
CA VAL A 52 -19.38 -1.01 -30.57
C VAL A 52 -19.11 -1.19 -29.07
N PRO A 53 -19.47 -2.34 -28.47
CA PRO A 53 -19.15 -2.61 -27.07
C PRO A 53 -17.65 -2.51 -26.79
N VAL A 54 -17.29 -1.71 -25.80
CA VAL A 54 -15.92 -1.58 -25.28
C VAL A 54 -16.01 -1.50 -23.76
N THR A 55 -15.14 -2.25 -23.09
CA THR A 55 -15.03 -2.28 -21.64
C THR A 55 -13.64 -1.81 -21.20
N ALA A 56 -13.47 -1.49 -19.92
CA ALA A 56 -12.18 -1.09 -19.37
C ALA A 56 -11.11 -2.20 -19.52
N ASP A 57 -11.52 -3.47 -19.48
CA ASP A 57 -10.64 -4.63 -19.55
C ASP A 57 -10.14 -4.92 -20.97
N ASP A 58 -10.75 -4.32 -21.99
CA ASP A 58 -10.27 -4.41 -23.38
C ASP A 58 -8.96 -3.64 -23.59
N PHE A 59 -8.62 -2.69 -22.71
CA PHE A 59 -7.38 -1.91 -22.86
C PHE A 59 -6.17 -2.68 -22.34
N ASP A 60 -5.25 -3.00 -23.25
CA ASP A 60 -3.97 -3.60 -22.88
C ASP A 60 -2.95 -2.52 -22.45
N LEU A 61 -2.83 -2.30 -21.14
CA LEU A 61 -1.88 -1.34 -20.56
C LEU A 61 -0.41 -1.71 -20.78
N SER A 62 -0.10 -3.00 -21.06
CA SER A 62 1.28 -3.45 -21.30
C SER A 62 1.83 -2.88 -22.61
N ARG A 63 0.94 -2.65 -23.59
CA ARG A 63 1.27 -2.08 -24.91
C ARG A 63 1.44 -0.56 -24.91
N VAL A 64 1.10 0.13 -23.82
CA VAL A 64 1.33 1.56 -23.69
C VAL A 64 2.84 1.80 -23.51
N PRO A 65 3.48 2.70 -24.29
CA PRO A 65 4.88 3.03 -24.13
C PRO A 65 5.23 3.52 -22.72
N ASP A 66 6.40 3.12 -22.23
CA ASP A 66 6.81 3.40 -20.86
C ASP A 66 6.91 4.88 -20.51
N HIS A 67 7.30 5.74 -21.45
CA HIS A 67 7.37 7.20 -21.23
C HIS A 67 5.99 7.86 -21.06
N LEU A 68 4.90 7.14 -21.32
CA LEU A 68 3.52 7.59 -21.10
C LEU A 68 2.90 7.05 -19.82
N LYS A 69 3.61 6.16 -19.10
CA LYS A 69 3.19 5.62 -17.81
C LYS A 69 3.68 6.51 -16.67
N ILE A 70 2.89 6.59 -15.61
CA ILE A 70 3.28 7.25 -14.36
C ILE A 70 4.52 6.55 -13.80
N THR A 71 5.48 7.32 -13.29
CA THR A 71 6.65 6.80 -12.60
C THR A 71 6.60 7.24 -11.14
N PHE A 72 6.60 6.28 -10.22
CA PHE A 72 6.64 6.49 -8.79
C PHE A 72 8.10 6.56 -8.33
N ARG A 73 8.50 7.67 -7.72
CA ARG A 73 9.84 7.84 -7.15
C ARG A 73 9.74 8.06 -5.66
N ILE A 74 10.47 7.23 -4.90
CA ILE A 74 10.61 7.39 -3.46
C ILE A 74 11.94 8.09 -3.18
N VAL A 75 11.87 9.16 -2.41
CA VAL A 75 13.01 10.01 -2.07
C VAL A 75 13.25 10.03 -0.57
N ASP A 76 14.50 10.24 -0.16
CA ASP A 76 14.87 10.43 1.25
C ASP A 76 14.68 11.89 1.71
N GLU A 77 15.01 12.16 2.98
CA GLU A 77 14.95 13.50 3.59
C GLU A 77 15.80 14.55 2.87
N ARG A 78 16.83 14.12 2.12
CA ARG A 78 17.71 14.98 1.32
C ARG A 78 17.27 15.03 -0.15
N ARG A 79 16.05 14.59 -0.46
CA ARG A 79 15.49 14.46 -1.82
C ARG A 79 16.29 13.54 -2.75
N ARG A 80 17.12 12.66 -2.21
CA ARG A 80 17.87 11.68 -3.02
C ARG A 80 16.97 10.50 -3.34
N LYS A 81 17.07 10.01 -4.57
CA LYS A 81 16.30 8.84 -5.04
C LYS A 81 16.71 7.59 -4.26
N VAL A 82 15.76 6.98 -3.56
CA VAL A 82 15.93 5.69 -2.87
C VAL A 82 15.58 4.54 -3.81
N ALA A 83 14.46 4.65 -4.50
CA ALA A 83 13.99 3.70 -5.51
C ALA A 83 12.95 4.39 -6.41
N GLU A 84 12.73 3.80 -7.58
CA GLU A 84 11.79 4.32 -8.58
C GLU A 84 11.30 3.15 -9.42
N ASP A 85 9.99 3.09 -9.64
CA ASP A 85 9.34 2.09 -10.47
C ASP A 85 8.06 2.67 -11.08
N LYS A 86 7.54 2.06 -12.14
CA LYS A 86 6.22 2.36 -12.70
C LYS A 86 5.12 1.57 -12.01
N ASP A 87 5.47 0.48 -11.35
CA ASP A 87 4.57 -0.31 -10.51
C ASP A 87 4.74 0.07 -9.03
N LEU A 88 3.71 0.71 -8.47
CA LEU A 88 3.70 1.12 -7.08
C LEU A 88 3.70 -0.09 -6.12
N GLU A 89 3.04 -1.19 -6.47
CA GLU A 89 2.98 -2.37 -5.62
C GLU A 89 4.30 -3.13 -5.61
N ALA A 90 4.96 -3.24 -6.77
CA ALA A 90 6.33 -3.76 -6.85
C ALA A 90 7.29 -2.92 -6.00
N LEU A 91 7.19 -1.59 -6.11
CA LEU A 91 8.01 -0.66 -5.34
C LEU A 91 7.75 -0.78 -3.82
N LYS A 92 6.49 -0.92 -3.40
CA LYS A 92 6.13 -1.19 -1.99
C LYS A 92 6.74 -2.50 -1.52
N LEU A 93 6.58 -3.59 -2.27
CA LEU A 93 7.08 -4.91 -1.90
C LEU A 93 8.61 -4.89 -1.72
N GLN A 94 9.33 -4.26 -2.64
CA GLN A 94 10.78 -4.10 -2.58
C GLN A 94 11.23 -3.33 -1.33
N LEU A 95 10.46 -2.33 -0.90
CA LEU A 95 10.84 -1.44 0.19
C LEU A 95 10.29 -1.82 1.57
N ARG A 96 9.38 -2.80 1.67
CA ARG A 96 8.83 -3.29 2.96
C ARG A 96 9.90 -3.53 4.03
N PRO A 97 11.04 -4.23 3.77
CA PRO A 97 12.05 -4.44 4.79
C PRO A 97 12.68 -3.13 5.29
N LYS A 98 12.93 -2.18 4.38
CA LYS A 98 13.49 -0.86 4.73
C LYS A 98 12.49 0.00 5.49
N ALA A 99 11.21 -0.06 5.11
CA ALA A 99 10.12 0.64 5.79
C ALA A 99 9.99 0.15 7.25
N ARG A 100 9.95 -1.17 7.46
CA ARG A 100 9.91 -1.77 8.81
C ARG A 100 11.12 -1.36 9.66
N GLN A 101 12.33 -1.42 9.10
CA GLN A 101 13.54 -0.99 9.82
C GLN A 101 13.50 0.49 10.19
N ALA A 102 13.01 1.35 9.29
CA ALA A 102 12.86 2.77 9.57
C ALA A 102 11.81 3.02 10.66
N LEU A 103 10.73 2.25 10.67
CA LEU A 103 9.69 2.30 11.70
C LEU A 103 10.22 1.89 13.06
N SER A 104 10.89 0.73 13.17
CA SER A 104 11.49 0.27 14.42
C SER A 104 12.57 1.23 14.93
N LYS A 105 13.39 1.83 14.06
CA LYS A 105 14.35 2.87 14.46
C LYS A 105 13.66 4.13 14.97
N ALA A 106 12.60 4.58 14.30
CA ALA A 106 11.83 5.73 14.75
C ALA A 106 11.18 5.47 16.11
N ALA A 107 10.68 4.26 16.33
CA ALA A 107 10.11 3.85 17.60
C ALA A 107 11.14 3.68 18.73
N ALA A 108 12.32 3.13 18.44
CA ALA A 108 13.41 3.05 19.41
C ALA A 108 13.91 4.44 19.82
N ALA A 109 13.87 5.41 18.90
CA ALA A 109 14.22 6.80 19.17
C ALA A 109 13.10 7.60 19.86
N THR A 110 11.85 7.10 19.81
CA THR A 110 10.70 7.74 20.43
C THR A 110 10.21 6.87 21.59
N ALA A 111 10.72 7.14 22.78
CA ALA A 111 10.05 6.67 23.98
C ALA A 111 8.59 7.12 23.95
N GLY A 112 7.66 6.27 24.40
CA GLY A 112 6.25 6.65 24.52
C GLY A 112 6.09 7.91 25.40
N PRO A 113 4.87 8.46 25.53
CA PRO A 113 4.62 9.61 26.41
C PRO A 113 5.10 9.42 27.87
N SER A 114 5.37 8.18 28.30
CA SER A 114 5.93 7.79 29.59
C SER A 114 7.47 7.64 29.65
N GLY A 115 8.21 7.86 28.56
CA GLY A 115 9.67 7.70 28.56
C GLY A 115 10.17 6.25 28.38
N GLU A 116 9.27 5.26 28.28
CA GLU A 116 9.62 3.86 28.00
C GLU A 116 9.56 3.52 26.50
N SER A 117 10.47 2.67 26.03
CA SER A 117 10.40 2.09 24.68
C SER A 117 9.07 1.37 24.46
N ILE A 118 8.43 1.67 23.33
CA ILE A 118 7.18 1.00 22.91
C ILE A 118 7.43 -0.46 22.58
N GLU A 119 8.57 -0.76 21.94
CA GLU A 119 8.97 -2.15 21.70
C GLU A 119 9.55 -2.77 22.97
N ARG A 120 9.03 -3.95 23.33
CA ARG A 120 9.43 -4.73 24.51
C ARG A 120 9.65 -6.19 24.12
N SER A 121 10.44 -6.92 24.88
CA SER A 121 10.71 -8.35 24.62
C SER A 121 10.82 -9.13 25.92
N GLY A 122 10.68 -10.46 25.83
CA GLY A 122 10.82 -11.33 27.00
C GLY A 122 9.64 -11.25 27.97
N LEU A 123 8.47 -10.79 27.52
CA LEU A 123 7.29 -10.69 28.37
C LEU A 123 6.72 -12.08 28.60
N THR A 124 6.61 -12.48 29.86
CA THR A 124 5.95 -13.71 30.29
C THR A 124 4.65 -13.44 31.05
N ASP A 125 4.45 -12.21 31.52
CA ASP A 125 3.31 -11.77 32.32
C ASP A 125 2.76 -10.42 31.79
N TRP A 126 1.61 -10.00 32.29
CA TRP A 126 0.83 -8.81 31.88
C TRP A 126 1.45 -7.48 32.36
N THR A 127 2.76 -7.33 32.26
CA THR A 127 3.52 -6.12 32.63
C THR A 127 3.53 -5.05 31.52
N ILE A 128 2.77 -5.27 30.45
CA ILE A 128 2.70 -4.38 29.29
C ILE A 128 1.95 -3.07 29.54
N GLY A 129 1.12 -3.01 30.58
CA GLY A 129 0.21 -1.88 30.81
C GLY A 129 -0.80 -1.71 29.66
N THR A 130 -1.06 -0.46 29.27
CA THR A 130 -1.98 -0.14 28.16
C THR A 130 -1.23 -0.02 26.85
N LEU A 131 -1.63 -0.86 25.88
CA LEU A 131 -1.09 -0.82 24.52
C LEU A 131 -2.05 -0.08 23.58
N ASN A 132 -1.64 1.10 23.10
CA ASN A 132 -2.44 1.88 22.16
C ASN A 132 -2.59 1.15 20.83
N LYS A 133 -3.78 1.23 20.21
CA LYS A 133 -4.04 0.63 18.90
C LYS A 133 -3.22 1.24 17.77
N VAL A 134 -2.94 2.53 17.89
CA VAL A 134 -2.19 3.32 16.92
C VAL A 134 -1.18 4.17 17.67
N PHE A 135 0.02 4.22 17.15
CA PHE A 135 1.06 5.15 17.56
C PHE A 135 1.38 6.08 16.39
N GLU A 136 1.30 7.39 16.62
CA GLU A 136 1.63 8.40 15.62
C GLU A 136 2.81 9.23 16.12
N THR A 137 3.85 9.34 15.30
CA THR A 137 4.99 10.22 15.55
C THR A 137 5.28 11.04 14.30
N ARG A 138 6.04 12.12 14.43
CA ARG A 138 6.51 12.90 13.27
C ARG A 138 8.02 12.69 13.12
N ARG A 139 8.43 12.20 11.95
CA ARG A 139 9.85 12.11 11.58
C ARG A 139 10.09 12.99 10.37
N ALA A 140 11.03 13.93 10.47
CA ALA A 140 11.35 14.89 9.41
C ALA A 140 10.11 15.63 8.84
N GLY A 141 9.13 15.95 9.68
CA GLY A 141 7.88 16.63 9.30
C GLY A 141 6.82 15.75 8.66
N GLN A 142 7.08 14.47 8.39
CA GLN A 142 6.08 13.52 7.89
C GLN A 142 5.45 12.73 9.05
N PRO A 143 4.11 12.55 9.06
CA PRO A 143 3.46 11.69 10.03
C PRO A 143 3.83 10.23 9.75
N VAL A 144 4.37 9.56 10.76
CA VAL A 144 4.66 8.13 10.77
C VAL A 144 3.63 7.47 11.67
N LYS A 145 2.82 6.59 11.08
CA LYS A 145 1.82 5.80 11.79
C LYS A 145 2.34 4.39 11.98
N ALA A 146 2.23 3.87 13.18
CA ALA A 146 2.62 2.53 13.56
C ALA A 146 1.48 1.84 14.31
N TYR A 147 1.41 0.52 14.21
CA TYR A 147 0.38 -0.29 14.84
C TYR A 147 1.02 -1.26 15.83
N PRO A 148 1.03 -0.96 17.14
CA PRO A 148 1.62 -1.83 18.15
C PRO A 148 0.83 -3.13 18.31
N ALA A 149 1.53 -4.26 18.42
CA ALA A 149 0.92 -5.56 18.70
C ALA A 149 1.81 -6.47 19.54
N LEU A 150 1.16 -7.39 20.26
CA LEU A 150 1.82 -8.53 20.89
C LEU A 150 2.26 -9.53 19.80
N VAL A 151 3.48 -10.04 19.91
CA VAL A 151 4.07 -11.02 19.00
C VAL A 151 4.49 -12.25 19.80
N ASP A 152 4.01 -13.42 19.37
CA ASP A 152 4.43 -14.71 19.91
C ASP A 152 5.89 -15.01 19.54
N GLN A 153 6.76 -15.19 20.53
CA GLN A 153 8.16 -15.59 20.37
C GLN A 153 8.42 -17.04 20.84
N GLY A 154 7.38 -17.84 21.05
CA GLY A 154 7.49 -19.20 21.57
C GLY A 154 7.46 -19.23 23.09
N GLU A 155 8.59 -18.98 23.73
CA GLU A 155 8.69 -19.01 25.21
C GLU A 155 8.25 -17.69 25.85
N THR A 156 8.21 -16.61 25.08
CA THR A 156 7.90 -15.26 25.55
C THR A 156 7.03 -14.52 24.53
N VAL A 157 6.57 -13.35 24.92
CA VAL A 157 5.85 -12.40 24.08
C VAL A 157 6.66 -11.11 23.94
N ALA A 158 6.57 -10.47 22.79
CA ALA A 158 7.15 -9.15 22.54
C ALA A 158 6.07 -8.14 22.14
N VAL A 159 6.34 -6.86 22.39
CA VAL A 159 5.62 -5.77 21.75
C VAL A 159 6.43 -5.33 20.53
N ARG A 160 5.80 -5.30 19.36
CA ARG A 160 6.39 -4.84 18.09
C ARG A 160 5.45 -3.92 17.36
N LEU A 161 6.01 -3.10 16.49
CA LEU A 161 5.25 -2.19 15.64
C LEU A 161 5.13 -2.73 14.22
N PHE A 162 3.94 -2.56 13.66
CA PHE A 162 3.60 -2.96 12.31
C PHE A 162 3.23 -1.76 11.44
N ASP A 163 3.38 -1.93 10.13
CA ASP A 163 3.12 -0.89 9.13
C ASP A 163 1.61 -0.78 8.81
N THR A 164 0.85 -1.85 9.07
CA THR A 164 -0.57 -1.96 8.74
C THR A 164 -1.39 -2.54 9.88
N GLU A 165 -2.66 -2.15 9.93
CA GLU A 165 -3.61 -2.67 10.91
C GLU A 165 -3.88 -4.17 10.71
N ALA A 166 -3.87 -4.66 9.47
CA ALA A 166 -4.06 -6.08 9.19
C ALA A 166 -2.94 -6.96 9.77
N GLU A 167 -1.68 -6.55 9.61
CA GLU A 167 -0.54 -7.25 10.21
C GLU A 167 -0.59 -7.19 11.74
N GLN A 168 -0.95 -6.02 12.30
CA GLN A 168 -1.15 -5.83 13.73
C GLN A 168 -2.19 -6.80 14.29
N GLN A 169 -3.38 -6.89 13.69
CA GLN A 169 -4.46 -7.75 14.18
C GLN A 169 -4.05 -9.23 14.18
N GLN A 170 -3.37 -9.69 13.12
CA GLN A 170 -2.90 -11.07 13.02
C GLN A 170 -1.84 -11.39 14.08
N ALA A 171 -0.89 -10.48 14.29
CA ALA A 171 0.13 -10.62 15.31
C ALA A 171 -0.49 -10.60 16.72
N MET A 172 -1.31 -9.59 17.01
CA MET A 172 -1.98 -9.37 18.29
C MET A 172 -2.76 -10.60 18.74
N TRP A 173 -3.50 -11.23 17.84
CA TRP A 173 -4.23 -12.46 18.13
C TRP A 173 -3.32 -13.57 18.66
N ARG A 174 -2.20 -13.82 17.96
CA ARG A 174 -1.24 -14.86 18.33
C ARG A 174 -0.49 -14.52 19.61
N GLY A 175 -0.02 -13.28 19.76
CA GLY A 175 0.69 -12.82 20.95
C GLY A 175 -0.18 -12.83 22.21
N THR A 176 -1.45 -12.41 22.09
CA THR A 176 -2.42 -12.47 23.20
C THR A 176 -2.67 -13.90 23.62
N ARG A 177 -2.89 -14.81 22.66
CA ARG A 177 -3.07 -16.24 22.96
C ARG A 177 -1.86 -16.81 23.72
N ARG A 178 -0.64 -16.46 23.29
CA ARG A 178 0.59 -16.90 23.98
C ARG A 178 0.66 -16.37 25.41
N LEU A 179 0.42 -15.08 25.61
CA LEU A 179 0.50 -14.46 26.94
C LEU A 179 -0.51 -15.07 27.90
N ILE A 180 -1.72 -15.37 27.41
CA ILE A 180 -2.72 -16.14 28.16
C ILE A 180 -2.17 -17.53 28.53
N MET A 181 -1.66 -18.29 27.56
CA MET A 181 -1.13 -19.64 27.81
C MET A 181 0.03 -19.68 28.82
N LEU A 182 0.90 -18.67 28.84
CA LEU A 182 2.00 -18.58 29.81
C LEU A 182 1.52 -18.33 31.24
N ASN A 183 0.32 -17.77 31.42
CA ASN A 183 -0.22 -17.37 32.73
C ASN A 183 -1.40 -18.24 33.18
N ILE A 184 -1.80 -19.25 32.41
CA ILE A 184 -2.77 -20.24 32.86
C ILE A 184 -2.04 -21.26 33.74
N PRO A 185 -2.47 -21.48 34.99
CA PRO A 185 -1.94 -22.58 35.80
C PRO A 185 -2.29 -23.90 35.12
N VAL A 186 -1.28 -24.61 34.63
CA VAL A 186 -1.43 -26.02 34.28
C VAL A 186 -1.42 -26.80 35.58
N ASN A 187 -2.57 -27.34 35.98
CA ASN A 187 -2.63 -28.33 37.05
C ASN A 187 -2.07 -29.65 36.47
N PRO A 188 -0.86 -30.09 36.86
CA PRO A 188 -0.38 -31.38 36.43
C PRO A 188 -1.16 -32.43 37.25
N ALA A 189 -2.07 -33.13 36.58
CA ALA A 189 -2.75 -34.30 37.14
C ALA A 189 -1.77 -35.42 37.46
#